data_AF-A0A1L2ZL97-F1
#
_entry.id   AF-A0A1L2ZL97-F1
#
_cell.length_a   1.000
_cell.length_b   1.000
_cell.length_c   1.000
_cell.angle_alpha   90.00
_cell.angle_beta   90.00
_cell.angle_gamma   90.00
#
_symmetry.space_group_name_H-M   'P 1'
#
loop_
_entity.id
_entity.type
_entity.pdbx_description
1 polymer ?
#
loop_
_entity_poly.entity_id
_entity_poly.type
_entity_poly.pdbx_seq_one_letter_code
_entity_poly.pdbx_strand_id
1 'polypeptide(L)'
;MTTSELAVGAKGTAVLESDRSYLFYRDSETSVKAYRAVCTHAGCLVEVGTETDFACPCHGSSFDPATGEPTGGPANSALESFPAAIDGTNVVIYLDS
;
A
#
# COMPACT_ATOMS: atom_id res chain seq x y z
N MET A 1 12.53 -0.12 2.16
CA MET A 1 12.37 -0.15 3.63
C MET A 1 12.75 -1.52 4.16
N THR A 2 12.95 -1.65 5.47
CA THR A 2 13.31 -2.90 6.14
C THR A 2 12.17 -3.43 7.01
N THR A 3 12.31 -4.68 7.47
CA THR A 3 11.39 -5.34 8.39
C THR A 3 11.33 -4.69 9.77
N SER A 4 12.33 -3.91 10.17
CA SER A 4 12.28 -3.11 11.40
C SER A 4 11.53 -1.80 11.22
N GLU A 5 11.51 -1.24 10.00
CA GLU A 5 10.74 -0.04 9.65
C GLU A 5 9.27 -0.38 9.39
N LEU A 6 9.00 -1.59 8.90
CA LEU A 6 7.65 -2.13 8.67
C LEU A 6 7.47 -3.41 9.50
N ALA A 7 7.02 -3.26 10.74
CA ALA A 7 6.72 -4.37 11.64
C ALA A 7 5.50 -5.18 11.14
N VAL A 8 5.33 -6.41 11.64
CA VAL A 8 4.13 -7.21 11.34
C VAL A 8 2.87 -6.49 11.85
N GLY A 9 1.83 -6.45 11.01
CA GLY A 9 0.60 -5.70 11.22
C GLY A 9 0.70 -4.22 10.88
N ALA A 10 1.89 -3.71 10.53
CA ALA A 10 2.08 -2.31 10.20
C ALA A 10 1.79 -2.01 8.73
N LYS A 11 1.40 -0.75 8.50
CA LYS A 11 1.31 -0.12 7.19
C LYS A 11 2.49 0.83 6.99
N GLY A 12 2.90 1.04 5.76
CA GLY A 12 3.96 1.99 5.43
C GLY A 12 3.85 2.53 4.02
N THR A 13 4.65 3.54 3.72
CA THR A 13 4.79 4.10 2.37
C THR A 13 6.25 4.18 1.97
N ALA A 14 6.52 4.12 0.68
CA ALA A 14 7.81 4.49 0.12
C ALA A 14 7.64 5.17 -1.23
N VAL A 15 8.56 6.09 -1.55
CA VAL A 15 8.69 6.70 -2.87
C VAL A 15 9.85 6.01 -3.58
N LEU A 16 9.58 5.48 -4.77
CA LEU A 16 10.56 4.88 -5.67
C LEU A 16 10.56 5.67 -6.98
N GLU A 17 11.56 5.41 -7.84
CA GLU A 17 11.74 5.93 -9.22
C GLU A 17 10.78 7.02 -9.70
N SER A 18 11.30 8.22 -10.02
CA SER A 18 10.50 9.32 -10.59
C SER A 18 9.26 9.68 -9.73
N ASP A 19 9.45 9.78 -8.42
CA ASP A 19 8.44 10.19 -7.43
C ASP A 19 7.19 9.29 -7.38
N ARG A 20 7.35 8.02 -7.76
CA ARG A 20 6.31 7.01 -7.72
C ARG A 20 6.13 6.51 -6.29
N SER A 21 4.97 6.81 -5.69
CA SER A 21 4.62 6.38 -4.33
C SER A 21 3.92 5.01 -4.28
N TYR A 22 4.26 4.22 -3.25
CA TYR A 22 3.73 2.89 -3.00
C TYR A 22 3.30 2.73 -1.54
N LEU A 23 2.24 1.95 -1.33
CA LEU A 23 1.71 1.56 -0.02
C LEU A 23 2.12 0.13 0.28
N PHE A 24 2.41 -0.14 1.55
CA PHE A 24 2.80 -1.46 2.02
C PHE A 24 1.99 -1.86 3.24
N TYR A 25 1.68 -3.15 3.35
CA TYR A 25 1.10 -3.76 4.55
C TYR A 25 1.81 -5.08 4.83
N ARG A 26 2.40 -5.24 6.02
CA ARG A 26 3.07 -6.47 6.38
C ARG A 26 2.13 -7.37 7.17
N ASP A 27 1.52 -8.34 6.51
CA ASP A 27 0.54 -9.23 7.12
C ASP A 27 1.17 -10.24 8.10
N SER A 28 2.43 -10.64 7.85
CA SER A 28 3.13 -11.65 8.65
C SER A 28 4.64 -11.50 8.54
N GLU A 29 5.41 -12.33 9.25
CA GLU A 29 6.87 -12.30 9.19
C GLU A 29 7.40 -12.52 7.76
N THR A 30 6.68 -13.29 6.95
CA THR A 30 7.12 -13.75 5.63
C THR A 30 6.30 -13.20 4.47
N SER A 31 5.29 -12.37 4.72
CA SER A 31 4.44 -11.81 3.66
C SER A 31 4.20 -10.32 3.86
N VAL A 32 4.13 -9.64 2.72
CA VAL A 32 3.91 -8.20 2.59
C VAL A 32 3.10 -7.94 1.34
N LYS A 33 2.15 -7.02 1.44
CA LYS A 33 1.36 -6.50 0.32
C LYS A 33 1.94 -5.18 -0.12
N ALA A 34 1.94 -4.92 -1.42
CA ALA A 34 2.39 -3.67 -1.99
C ALA A 34 1.41 -3.18 -3.05
N TYR A 35 1.12 -1.88 -3.03
CA TYR A 35 0.17 -1.26 -3.94
C TYR A 35 0.68 0.07 -4.47
N ARG A 36 0.21 0.47 -5.65
CA ARG A 36 0.34 1.85 -6.11
C ARG A 36 -0.40 2.77 -5.16
N ALA A 37 0.24 3.84 -4.69
CA ALA A 37 -0.41 4.85 -3.85
C ALA A 37 -1.29 5.82 -4.68
N VAL A 38 -2.02 5.33 -5.68
CA VAL A 38 -2.86 6.15 -6.57
C VAL A 38 -4.30 5.69 -6.44
N CYS A 39 -5.16 6.61 -6.03
CA CYS A 39 -6.57 6.35 -5.79
C CYS A 39 -7.25 6.01 -7.12
N THR A 40 -7.95 4.87 -7.16
CA THR A 40 -8.66 4.39 -8.34
C THR A 40 -9.90 5.21 -8.71
N HIS A 41 -10.31 6.16 -7.87
CA HIS A 41 -11.36 7.12 -8.21
C HIS A 41 -10.89 8.19 -9.21
N ALA A 42 -9.94 9.03 -8.79
CA ALA A 42 -9.54 10.24 -9.55
C ALA A 42 -8.03 10.48 -9.56
N GLY A 43 -7.22 9.49 -9.17
CA GLY A 43 -5.76 9.55 -9.27
C GLY A 43 -5.03 10.32 -8.16
N CYS A 44 -5.71 10.74 -7.09
CA CYS A 44 -5.06 11.34 -5.93
C CYS A 44 -4.09 10.37 -5.25
N LEU A 45 -3.10 10.91 -4.54
CA LEU A 45 -2.24 10.12 -3.67
C LEU A 45 -3.07 9.49 -2.54
N VAL A 46 -2.89 8.19 -2.32
CA VAL A 46 -3.46 7.45 -1.18
C VAL A 46 -2.41 7.37 -0.09
N GLU A 47 -2.82 7.57 1.15
CA GLU A 47 -1.95 7.61 2.32
C GLU A 47 -2.25 6.46 3.28
N VAL A 48 -1.37 6.26 4.27
CA VAL A 48 -1.68 5.40 5.42
C VAL A 48 -2.73 6.11 6.26
N GLY A 49 -3.92 5.52 6.35
CA GLY A 49 -5.01 6.07 7.16
C GLY A 49 -4.70 5.98 8.66
N THR A 50 -5.39 6.80 9.44
CA THR A 50 -5.24 6.86 10.91
C THR A 50 -5.79 5.62 11.61
N GLU A 51 -6.70 4.90 10.96
CA GLU A 51 -7.32 3.68 11.48
C GLU A 51 -6.57 2.44 10.94
N THR A 52 -7.28 1.38 10.56
CA THR A 52 -6.71 0.15 10.00
C THR A 52 -6.73 0.12 8.47
N ASP A 53 -6.85 1.28 7.80
CA ASP A 53 -7.05 1.40 6.35
C ASP A 53 -5.91 2.14 5.62
N PHE A 54 -5.96 2.10 4.28
CA PHE A 54 -5.35 3.12 3.44
C PHE A 54 -6.44 4.13 3.05
N ALA A 55 -6.14 5.43 3.11
CA ALA A 55 -7.14 6.48 2.97
C ALA A 55 -6.74 7.51 1.90
N CYS A 56 -7.70 7.91 1.08
CA CYS A 56 -7.57 8.97 0.10
C CYS A 56 -8.17 10.27 0.67
N PRO A 57 -7.36 11.30 0.97
CA PRO A 57 -7.84 12.52 1.61
C PRO A 57 -8.69 13.41 0.70
N CYS A 58 -8.66 13.20 -0.63
CA CYS A 58 -9.39 14.04 -1.58
C CYS A 58 -10.91 13.97 -1.40
N HIS A 59 -11.46 12.75 -1.27
CA HIS A 59 -12.92 12.53 -1.22
C HIS A 59 -13.32 11.43 -0.22
N GLY A 60 -12.37 10.94 0.58
CA GLY A 60 -12.65 9.98 1.66
C GLY A 60 -12.73 8.51 1.24
N SER A 61 -12.20 8.11 0.08
CA SER A 61 -12.11 6.68 -0.24
C SER A 61 -11.16 5.97 0.70
N SER A 62 -11.55 4.79 1.18
CA SER A 62 -10.72 3.92 2.02
C SER A 62 -10.52 2.58 1.34
N PHE A 63 -9.39 1.93 1.61
CA PHE A 63 -9.00 0.64 1.05
C PHE A 63 -8.50 -0.28 2.16
N ASP A 64 -8.84 -1.56 2.06
CA ASP A 64 -8.35 -2.60 2.95
C ASP A 64 -6.85 -2.86 2.66
N PRO A 65 -5.93 -2.73 3.64
CA PRO A 65 -4.51 -2.97 3.42
C PRO A 65 -4.12 -4.41 3.08
N ALA A 66 -4.94 -5.39 3.46
CA ALA A 66 -4.67 -6.80 3.21
C ALA A 66 -5.04 -7.23 1.78
N THR A 67 -5.96 -6.52 1.14
CA THR A 67 -6.51 -6.89 -0.17
C THR A 67 -6.34 -5.81 -1.23
N GLY A 68 -6.30 -4.53 -0.83
CA GLY A 68 -6.33 -3.37 -1.71
C GLY A 68 -7.74 -2.97 -2.16
N GLU A 69 -8.77 -3.74 -1.77
CA GLU A 69 -10.16 -3.50 -2.16
C GLU A 69 -10.73 -2.24 -1.47
N PRO A 70 -11.61 -1.48 -2.14
CA PRO A 70 -12.25 -0.33 -1.54
C PRO A 70 -13.22 -0.76 -0.44
N THR A 71 -13.11 -0.12 0.72
CA THR A 71 -14.01 -0.28 1.87
C THR A 71 -14.91 0.95 2.07
N GLY A 72 -14.60 2.05 1.38
CA GLY A 72 -15.34 3.31 1.41
C GLY A 72 -15.19 4.05 0.08
N GLY A 73 -16.29 4.59 -0.44
CA GLY A 73 -16.34 5.25 -1.74
C GLY A 73 -15.70 6.66 -1.75
N PRO A 74 -15.61 7.32 -2.91
CA PRO A 74 -16.17 6.94 -4.22
C PRO A 74 -15.39 5.88 -5.02
N ALA A 75 -14.18 5.49 -4.63
CA ALA A 75 -13.46 4.42 -5.33
C ALA A 75 -14.26 3.10 -5.32
N ASN A 76 -14.28 2.40 -6.46
CA ASN A 76 -15.04 1.17 -6.66
C ASN A 76 -14.20 0.02 -7.24
N SER A 77 -12.88 0.21 -7.30
CA SER A 77 -11.92 -0.77 -7.81
C SER A 77 -10.71 -0.82 -6.87
N ALA A 78 -10.12 -2.01 -6.73
CA ALA A 78 -8.93 -2.21 -5.90
C ALA A 78 -7.74 -1.38 -6.37
N LEU A 79 -6.84 -1.05 -5.44
CA LEU A 79 -5.53 -0.48 -5.77
C LEU A 79 -4.72 -1.43 -6.66
N GLU A 80 -3.96 -0.88 -7.60
CA GLU A 80 -3.01 -1.65 -8.40
C GLU A 80 -1.99 -2.32 -7.47
N SER A 81 -1.89 -3.65 -7.53
CA SER A 81 -1.01 -4.44 -6.67
C SER A 81 0.28 -4.82 -7.40
N PHE A 82 1.35 -4.98 -6.64
CA PHE A 82 2.65 -5.40 -7.14
C PHE A 82 3.13 -6.62 -6.35
N PRO A 83 3.83 -7.58 -7.00
CA PRO A 83 4.52 -8.62 -6.28
C PRO A 83 5.52 -7.98 -5.30
N ALA A 84 5.54 -8.50 -4.08
CA ALA A 84 6.45 -8.06 -3.03
C ALA A 84 6.88 -9.24 -2.15
N ALA A 85 8.06 -9.12 -1.56
CA ALA A 85 8.66 -10.18 -0.75
C ALA A 85 9.48 -9.60 0.40
N ILE A 86 9.71 -10.44 1.41
CA ILE A 86 10.73 -10.22 2.42
C ILE A 86 11.99 -10.97 1.99
N ASP A 87 13.08 -10.22 1.76
CA ASP A 87 14.40 -10.76 1.45
C ASP A 87 15.38 -10.41 2.58
N GLY A 88 15.59 -11.38 3.48
CA GLY A 88 16.29 -11.14 4.74
C GLY A 88 15.57 -10.08 5.58
N THR A 89 16.20 -8.92 5.75
CA THR A 89 15.59 -7.77 6.45
C THR A 89 14.96 -6.76 5.50
N ASN A 90 15.03 -6.95 4.18
CA ASN A 90 14.55 -5.99 3.20
C ASN A 90 13.11 -6.31 2.79
N VAL A 91 12.31 -5.26 2.65
CA VAL A 91 11.03 -5.32 1.93
C VAL A 91 11.31 -4.96 0.48
N VAL A 92 11.05 -5.90 -0.43
CA VAL A 92 11.31 -5.77 -1.87
C VAL A 92 9.99 -5.75 -2.62
N ILE A 93 9.89 -4.88 -3.64
CA ILE A 93 8.78 -4.79 -4.59
C ILE A 93 9.33 -5.03 -6.00
N TYR A 94 8.57 -5.71 -6.84
CA TYR A 94 8.92 -6.00 -8.23
C TYR A 94 8.04 -5.15 -9.15
N LEU A 95 8.64 -4.22 -9.91
CA LEU A 95 7.91 -3.22 -10.70
C LEU A 95 7.67 -3.63 -12.16
N ASP A 96 8.44 -4.58 -12.69
CA ASP A 96 8.47 -4.95 -14.11
C ASP A 96 7.89 -6.36 -14.40
N SER A 97 6.81 -6.75 -13.72
CA SER A 97 6.16 -8.06 -13.95
C SER A 97 5.05 -7.99 -15.00
#